data_AF-A0A7S1MB49-F1
#
_entry.id   AF-A0A7S1MB49-F1
#
_cell.length_a   1.000
_cell.length_b   1.000
_cell.length_c   1.000
_cell.angle_alpha   90.00
_cell.angle_beta   90.00
_cell.angle_gamma   90.00
#
_symmetry.space_group_name_H-M   'P 1'
#
loop_
_entity.id
_entity.type
_entity.pdbx_description
1 polymer ?
#
loop_
_entity_poly.entity_id
_entity_poly.type
_entity_poly.pdbx_seq_one_letter_code
_entity_poly.pdbx_strand_id
1 'polypeptide(L)'
;SDRAHVYWTVNARKIHSKETKVASPRFCIFLPSGPCPFQLMLYAEARSPRWGSSGFARARGRGRVELRCGAELPSGSGRITFRLSLGEQTPRPPVSHDFSQQGCCGLRRWDFSSAVEPSTGTFIVHLEIVALGP
;
A
#
# COMPACT_ATOMS: atom_id res chain seq x y z
N SER A 1 -16.56 -16.26 6.01
CA SER A 1 -16.16 -15.28 4.99
C SER A 1 -14.75 -15.54 4.57
N ASP A 2 -14.53 -15.86 3.30
CA ASP A 2 -13.18 -15.84 2.75
C ASP A 2 -12.66 -14.41 2.77
N ARG A 3 -11.52 -14.21 3.42
CA ARG A 3 -10.81 -12.93 3.42
C ARG A 3 -10.07 -12.83 2.09
N ALA A 4 -10.20 -11.69 1.40
CA ALA A 4 -9.47 -11.48 0.16
C ALA A 4 -8.04 -11.05 0.46
N HIS A 5 -7.07 -11.66 -0.22
CA HIS A 5 -5.65 -11.36 -0.06
C HIS A 5 -5.01 -10.93 -1.38
N VAL A 6 -4.15 -9.92 -1.30
CA VAL A 6 -3.34 -9.46 -2.43
C VAL A 6 -1.87 -9.50 -2.01
N TYR A 7 -1.06 -10.18 -2.80
CA TYR A 7 0.38 -10.28 -2.60
C TYR A 7 1.08 -9.58 -3.76
N TRP A 8 1.89 -8.57 -3.42
CA TRP A 8 2.63 -7.81 -4.40
C TRP A 8 4.13 -7.88 -4.13
N THR A 9 4.85 -8.62 -4.98
CA THR A 9 6.30 -8.72 -4.92
C THR A 9 6.97 -7.48 -5.53
N VAL A 10 7.87 -6.88 -4.77
CA VAL A 10 8.62 -5.68 -5.15
C VAL A 10 10.12 -6.01 -5.21
N ASN A 11 10.75 -5.70 -6.35
CA ASN A 11 12.19 -5.82 -6.49
C ASN A 11 12.90 -4.73 -5.68
N ALA A 12 13.86 -5.11 -4.83
CA ALA A 12 14.55 -4.19 -3.93
C ALA A 12 15.32 -3.10 -4.68
N ARG A 13 15.69 -3.29 -5.95
CA ARG A 13 16.31 -2.25 -6.78
C ARG A 13 15.46 -0.97 -6.85
N LYS A 14 14.13 -1.09 -6.80
CA LYS A 14 13.22 0.07 -6.83
C LYS A 14 13.34 0.93 -5.57
N ILE A 15 13.41 0.32 -4.39
CA ILE A 15 13.57 1.03 -3.11
C ILE A 15 15.01 1.48 -2.82
N HIS A 16 15.96 1.10 -3.67
CA HIS A 16 17.33 1.63 -3.66
C HIS A 16 17.58 2.65 -4.79
N SER A 17 16.54 3.01 -5.55
CA SER A 17 16.63 3.91 -6.70
C SER A 17 16.31 5.37 -6.33
N LYS A 18 16.41 6.25 -7.33
CA LYS A 18 15.96 7.65 -7.23
C LYS A 18 14.44 7.81 -7.37
N GLU A 19 13.70 6.73 -7.62
CA GLU A 19 12.24 6.78 -7.71
C GLU A 19 11.62 7.28 -6.41
N THR A 20 10.54 8.05 -6.51
CA THR A 20 9.80 8.59 -5.36
C THR A 20 8.55 7.78 -5.03
N LYS A 21 8.10 6.95 -5.97
CA LYS A 21 6.94 6.08 -5.83
C LYS A 21 7.09 4.81 -6.66
N VAL A 22 6.50 3.72 -6.20
CA VAL A 22 6.37 2.46 -6.95
C VAL A 22 4.92 2.02 -6.90
N ALA A 23 4.38 1.55 -8.01
CA ALA A 23 3.00 1.08 -8.10
C ALA A 23 2.92 -0.44 -8.33
N SER A 24 1.93 -1.08 -7.72
CA SER A 24 1.57 -2.47 -8.03
C SER A 24 0.88 -2.57 -9.38
N PRO A 25 0.74 -3.77 -9.98
CA PRO A 25 -0.35 -4.02 -10.92
C PRO A 25 -1.70 -3.63 -10.31
N ARG A 26 -2.65 -3.21 -11.16
CA ARG A 26 -4.02 -2.96 -10.71
C ARG A 26 -4.71 -4.28 -10.37
N PHE A 27 -5.57 -4.28 -9.37
CA PHE A 27 -6.40 -5.41 -8.97
C PHE A 27 -7.80 -4.93 -8.63
N CYS A 28 -8.77 -5.83 -8.58
CA CYS A 28 -10.15 -5.49 -8.23
C CYS A 28 -10.48 -5.92 -6.81
N ILE A 29 -11.17 -5.06 -6.07
CA ILE A 29 -11.89 -5.43 -4.86
C ILE A 29 -13.37 -5.42 -5.21
N PHE A 30 -14.08 -6.51 -4.91
CA PHE A 30 -15.52 -6.61 -5.12
C PHE A 30 -16.24 -5.94 -3.95
N LEU A 31 -16.65 -4.70 -4.14
CA LEU A 31 -17.46 -3.95 -3.18
C LEU A 31 -18.95 -4.30 -3.35
N PRO A 32 -19.82 -3.95 -2.38
CA PRO A 32 -21.26 -4.11 -2.55
C PRO A 32 -21.82 -3.44 -3.81
N SER A 33 -21.19 -2.34 -4.26
CA SER A 33 -21.54 -1.61 -5.48
C SER A 33 -20.98 -2.24 -6.78
N GLY A 34 -20.14 -3.28 -6.68
CA GLY A 34 -19.53 -3.97 -7.82
C GLY A 34 -18.00 -4.03 -7.75
N PRO A 35 -17.35 -4.60 -8.79
CA PRO A 35 -15.90 -4.66 -8.89
C PRO A 35 -15.31 -3.25 -9.03
N CYS A 36 -14.40 -2.88 -8.13
CA CYS A 36 -13.74 -1.59 -8.12
C CYS A 36 -12.23 -1.75 -8.29
N PRO A 37 -11.57 -0.97 -9.18
CA PRO A 37 -10.13 -1.04 -9.37
C PRO A 37 -9.38 -0.41 -8.19
N PHE A 38 -8.36 -1.10 -7.70
CA PHE A 38 -7.44 -0.65 -6.67
C PHE A 38 -5.99 -0.84 -7.09
N GLN A 39 -5.10 -0.11 -6.42
CA GLN A 39 -3.65 -0.20 -6.60
C GLN A 39 -2.94 0.06 -5.26
N LEU A 40 -1.88 -0.70 -4.99
CA LEU A 40 -0.96 -0.41 -3.89
C LEU A 40 0.16 0.49 -4.40
N MET A 41 0.50 1.48 -3.60
CA MET A 41 1.52 2.47 -3.92
C MET A 41 2.53 2.56 -2.78
N LEU A 42 3.80 2.39 -3.08
CA LEU A 42 4.89 2.76 -2.19
C LEU A 42 5.26 4.21 -2.47
N TYR A 43 5.54 4.98 -1.42
CA TYR A 43 6.12 6.30 -1.53
C TYR A 43 7.32 6.44 -0.61
N ALA A 44 8.40 7.02 -1.12
CA ALA A 44 9.58 7.35 -0.34
C ALA A 44 9.24 8.40 0.73
N GLU A 45 9.81 8.28 1.93
CA GLU A 45 9.69 9.30 2.96
C GLU A 45 10.54 10.53 2.62
N ALA A 46 9.95 11.72 2.67
CA ALA A 46 10.70 12.96 2.54
C ALA A 46 11.47 13.24 3.86
N ARG A 47 12.77 13.58 3.77
CA ARG A 47 13.57 13.91 4.96
C ARG A 47 13.16 15.24 5.61
N SER A 48 12.56 16.17 4.86
CA SER A 48 12.01 17.42 5.40
C SER A 48 11.02 18.08 4.42
N PRO A 49 10.17 19.02 4.85
CA PRO A 49 9.30 19.79 3.95
C PRO A 49 10.08 20.69 2.98
N ARG A 50 11.27 21.18 3.39
CA ARG A 50 12.13 22.08 2.59
C ARG A 50 12.89 21.36 1.48
N TRP A 51 13.15 20.08 1.66
CA TRP A 51 13.80 19.24 0.66
C TRP A 51 12.74 18.27 0.13
N GLY A 52 12.12 18.63 -0.99
CA GLY A 52 11.10 17.80 -1.65
C GLY A 52 11.52 16.32 -1.75
N SER A 53 10.54 15.43 -1.89
CA SER A 53 10.69 13.96 -1.92
C SER A 53 11.98 13.50 -2.61
N SER A 54 13.03 13.29 -1.82
CA SER A 54 14.23 12.65 -2.28
C SER A 54 13.95 11.16 -2.30
N GLY A 55 13.96 10.52 -3.48
CA GLY A 55 13.49 9.14 -3.69
C GLY A 55 14.05 8.08 -2.74
N PHE A 56 13.62 6.83 -2.90
CA PHE A 56 13.81 5.78 -1.89
C PHE A 56 15.27 5.60 -1.44
N ALA A 57 16.25 5.78 -2.32
CA ALA A 57 17.68 5.78 -1.97
C ALA A 57 18.01 6.77 -0.84
N ARG A 58 17.52 8.01 -0.91
CA ARG A 58 17.77 9.03 0.12
C ARG A 58 16.92 8.81 1.37
N ALA A 59 15.73 8.23 1.21
CA ALA A 59 14.87 7.82 2.32
C ALA A 59 15.43 6.59 3.07
N ARG A 60 16.46 5.93 2.52
CA ARG A 60 17.05 4.67 3.01
C ARG A 60 16.00 3.56 3.07
N GLY A 61 15.22 3.43 1.99
CA GLY A 61 14.15 2.44 1.91
C GLY A 61 12.98 2.65 2.87
N ARG A 62 12.86 3.82 3.51
CA ARG A 62 11.72 4.15 4.38
C ARG A 62 10.63 4.91 3.65
N GLY A 63 9.39 4.77 4.10
CA GLY A 63 8.27 5.38 3.42
C GLY A 63 6.88 5.11 3.96
N ARG A 64 5.90 5.23 3.06
CA ARG A 64 4.50 4.87 3.31
C ARG A 64 3.99 3.90 2.24
N VAL A 65 3.05 3.04 2.64
CA VAL A 65 2.23 2.23 1.72
C VAL A 65 0.87 2.88 1.65
N GLU A 66 0.32 3.02 0.45
CA GLU A 66 -0.98 3.62 0.21
C GLU A 66 -1.83 2.68 -0.63
N LEU A 67 -3.02 2.36 -0.14
CA LEU A 67 -4.06 1.72 -0.94
C LEU A 67 -4.86 2.82 -1.64
N ARG A 68 -5.00 2.74 -2.95
CA ARG A 68 -5.67 3.75 -3.77
C ARG A 68 -6.81 3.14 -4.56
N CYS A 69 -7.98 3.76 -4.47
CA CYS A 69 -9.14 3.50 -5.32
C CYS A 69 -8.93 4.19 -6.67
N GLY A 70 -9.21 3.45 -7.75
CA GLY A 70 -9.11 3.92 -9.14
C GLY A 70 -10.44 4.40 -9.73
N ALA A 71 -11.50 4.47 -8.93
CA ALA A 71 -12.83 4.88 -9.34
C ALA A 71 -13.43 5.89 -8.35
N GLU A 72 -14.35 6.71 -8.84
CA GLU A 72 -15.25 7.50 -7.99
C GLU A 72 -16.37 6.58 -7.50
N LEU A 73 -16.56 6.53 -6.17
CA LEU A 73 -17.53 5.66 -5.54
C LEU A 73 -18.71 6.49 -5.04
N PRO A 74 -19.96 5.98 -5.16
CA PRO A 74 -21.11 6.59 -4.49
C PRO A 74 -20.85 6.76 -3.00
N SER A 75 -21.33 7.87 -2.42
CA SER A 75 -21.19 8.17 -0.99
C SER A 75 -21.63 6.98 -0.12
N GLY A 76 -20.73 6.54 0.77
CA GLY A 76 -20.97 5.44 1.69
C GLY A 76 -20.58 4.07 1.14
N SER A 77 -20.50 3.87 -0.19
CA SER A 77 -20.23 2.55 -0.78
C SER A 77 -18.75 2.11 -0.76
N GLY A 78 -17.87 2.91 -0.17
CA GLY A 78 -16.42 2.74 -0.24
C GLY A 78 -15.76 2.27 1.06
N ARG A 79 -16.53 1.83 2.07
CA ARG A 79 -15.96 1.47 3.37
C ARG A 79 -15.27 0.11 3.32
N ILE A 80 -13.98 0.08 3.62
CA ILE A 80 -13.16 -1.13 3.66
C ILE A 80 -12.33 -1.14 4.95
N THR A 81 -12.37 -2.26 5.67
CA THR A 81 -11.40 -2.56 6.74
C THR A 81 -10.35 -3.50 6.20
N PHE A 82 -9.09 -3.07 6.21
CA PHE A 82 -7.99 -3.84 5.65
C PHE A 82 -6.75 -3.80 6.54
N ARG A 83 -5.84 -4.74 6.33
CA ARG A 83 -4.55 -4.84 7.01
C ARG A 83 -3.43 -4.88 5.97
N LEU A 84 -2.30 -4.26 6.30
CA LEU A 84 -1.08 -4.30 5.51
C LEU A 84 0.08 -4.91 6.32
N SER A 85 0.93 -5.69 5.65
CA SER A 85 2.20 -6.20 6.15
C SER A 85 3.27 -6.20 5.05
N LEU A 86 4.54 -6.29 5.46
CA LEU A 86 5.71 -6.32 4.58
C LEU A 86 6.61 -7.50 4.94
N GLY A 87 6.75 -8.48 4.04
CA GLY A 87 7.53 -9.70 4.31
C GLY A 87 7.16 -10.31 5.67
N GLU A 88 8.18 -10.62 6.47
CA GLU A 88 8.03 -11.20 7.83
C GLU A 88 7.89 -10.14 8.95
N GLN A 89 7.70 -8.86 8.60
CA GLN A 89 7.46 -7.83 9.63
C GLN A 89 6.10 -8.03 10.29
N THR A 90 6.01 -7.67 11.57
CA THR A 90 4.75 -7.67 12.32
C THR A 90 3.66 -6.93 11.54
N PRO A 91 2.54 -7.59 11.19
CA PRO A 91 1.45 -6.94 10.49
C PRO A 91 0.90 -5.76 11.29
N ARG A 92 0.52 -4.70 10.60
CA ARG A 92 -0.12 -3.56 11.28
C ARG A 92 -1.52 -3.91 11.76
N PRO A 93 -2.06 -3.16 12.74
CA PRO A 93 -3.48 -3.24 13.07
C PRO A 93 -4.34 -2.95 11.83
N PRO A 94 -5.51 -3.58 11.69
CA PRO A 94 -6.45 -3.24 10.64
C PRO A 94 -6.86 -1.77 10.69
N VAL A 95 -7.10 -1.19 9.52
CA VAL A 95 -7.53 0.19 9.33
C VAL A 95 -8.84 0.19 8.57
N SER A 96 -9.83 0.92 9.08
CA SER A 96 -11.10 1.18 8.38
C SER A 96 -11.00 2.51 7.64
N HIS A 97 -11.31 2.51 6.36
CA HIS A 97 -11.26 3.70 5.50
C HIS A 97 -12.45 3.73 4.54
N ASP A 98 -12.97 4.92 4.26
CA ASP A 98 -14.04 5.12 3.27
C ASP A 98 -13.47 5.75 1.99
N PHE A 99 -13.35 4.94 0.95
CA PHE A 99 -12.80 5.33 -0.35
C PHE A 99 -13.74 6.20 -1.19
N SER A 100 -15.02 6.33 -0.79
CA SER A 100 -15.95 7.30 -1.40
C SER A 100 -15.71 8.73 -0.91
N GLN A 101 -15.19 8.88 0.30
CA GLN A 101 -14.85 10.18 0.89
C GLN A 101 -13.43 10.61 0.53
N GLN A 102 -12.48 9.67 0.52
CA GLN A 102 -11.10 9.92 0.14
C GLN A 102 -10.55 8.72 -0.65
N GLY A 103 -10.22 8.93 -1.92
CA GLY A 103 -9.80 7.85 -2.84
C GLY A 103 -8.48 7.15 -2.49
N CYS A 104 -7.80 7.48 -1.39
CA CYS A 104 -6.63 6.75 -0.92
C CYS A 104 -6.50 6.73 0.60
N CYS A 105 -5.82 5.70 1.11
CA CYS A 105 -5.49 5.53 2.52
C CYS A 105 -4.00 5.19 2.67
N GLY A 106 -3.23 6.09 3.27
CA GLY A 106 -1.77 5.97 3.40
C GLY A 106 -1.30 5.65 4.81
N LEU A 107 -0.61 4.51 4.99
CA LEU A 107 0.02 4.12 6.26
C LEU A 107 1.53 4.41 6.22
N ARG A 108 1.99 5.29 7.12
CA ARG A 108 3.37 5.82 7.15
C ARG A 108 4.33 5.04 8.04
N ARG A 109 5.64 5.33 7.95
CA ARG A 109 6.72 4.78 8.80
C ARG A 109 6.99 3.30 8.56
N TRP A 110 7.05 2.90 7.30
CA TRP A 110 7.52 1.58 6.92
C TRP A 110 9.02 1.61 6.64
N ASP A 111 9.69 0.52 6.96
CA ASP A 111 11.04 0.23 6.51
C ASP A 111 10.95 -0.89 5.46
N PHE A 112 11.04 -0.54 4.18
CA PHE A 112 11.00 -1.51 3.09
C PHE A 112 12.30 -2.28 2.99
N SER A 113 13.43 -1.67 3.38
CA SER A 113 14.75 -2.30 3.30
C SER A 113 14.86 -3.48 4.25
N SER A 114 14.28 -3.40 5.45
CA SER A 114 14.26 -4.52 6.40
C SER A 114 13.30 -5.65 6.02
N ALA A 115 12.41 -5.44 5.05
CA ALA A 115 11.52 -6.49 4.52
C ALA A 115 12.15 -7.30 3.38
N VAL A 116 13.32 -6.90 2.86
CA VAL A 116 13.95 -7.55 1.71
C VAL A 116 14.47 -8.92 2.10
N GLU A 117 13.96 -9.95 1.43
CA GLU A 117 14.47 -11.32 1.49
C GLU A 117 15.83 -11.38 0.78
N PRO A 118 16.94 -11.65 1.50
CA PRO A 118 18.29 -11.59 0.93
C PRO A 118 18.51 -12.52 -0.26
N SER A 119 17.88 -13.70 -0.25
CA SER A 119 18.05 -14.71 -1.30
C SER A 119 17.45 -14.27 -2.65
N THR A 120 16.35 -13.52 -2.63
CA THR A 120 15.62 -13.10 -3.85
C THR A 120 15.89 -11.65 -4.22
N GLY A 121 16.33 -10.82 -3.27
CA GLY A 121 16.40 -9.38 -3.44
C GLY A 121 15.01 -8.75 -3.66
N THR A 122 13.97 -9.35 -3.08
CA THR A 122 12.59 -8.87 -3.18
C THR A 122 11.93 -8.82 -1.81
N PHE A 123 10.82 -8.09 -1.70
CA PHE A 123 9.93 -8.16 -0.55
C PHE A 123 8.47 -8.20 -1.00
N ILE A 124 7.59 -8.72 -0.16
CA ILE A 124 6.16 -8.83 -0.47
C ILE A 124 5.41 -7.76 0.33
N VAL A 125 4.61 -6.96 -0.37
CA VAL A 125 3.55 -6.15 0.25
C VAL A 125 2.29 -7.01 0.27
N HIS A 126 1.79 -7.31 1.46
CA HIS A 126 0.57 -8.10 1.63
C HIS A 126 -0.57 -7.20 2.10
N LEU A 127 -1.69 -7.27 1.39
CA LEU A 127 -2.95 -6.63 1.74
C LEU A 127 -3.97 -7.73 2.06
N GLU A 128 -4.56 -7.65 3.24
CA GLU A 128 -5.67 -8.48 3.70
C GLU A 128 -6.92 -7.61 3.80
N ILE A 129 -8.00 -7.99 3.12
CA ILE A 129 -9.32 -7.39 3.30
C ILE A 129 -10.00 -8.12 4.46
N VAL A 130 -10.19 -7.41 5.56
CA VAL A 130 -10.74 -7.96 6.81
C VAL A 130 -12.27 -7.90 6.78
N ALA A 131 -12.83 -6.79 6.31
CA ALA A 131 -14.27 -6.61 6.15
C ALA A 131 -14.58 -5.55 5.09
N LEU A 132 -15.72 -5.71 4.43
CA LEU A 132 -16.35 -4.66 3.62
C LEU A 132 -17.45 -4.05 4.48
N GLY A 133 -17.43 -2.72 4.59
CA GLY A 133 -18.51 -1.99 5.25
C GLY A 133 -19.75 -1.90 4.37
N PRO A 134 -20.89 -1.46 4.94
CA PRO A 134 -22.06 -1.06 4.16
C PRO A 134 -21.72 0.10 3.23
#